data_AF-A0A970N0Q1-F1
#
_entry.id   AF-A0A970N0Q1-F1
#
_cell.length_a   1.000
_cell.length_b   1.000
_cell.length_c   1.000
_cell.angle_alpha   90.00
_cell.angle_beta   90.00
_cell.angle_gamma   90.00
#
_symmetry.space_group_name_H-M   'P 1'
#
loop_
_entity.id
_entity.type
_entity.pdbx_description
1 polymer ?
#
loop_
_entity_poly.entity_id
_entity_poly.type
_entity_poly.pdbx_seq_one_letter_code
_entity_poly.pdbx_strand_id
1 'polypeptide(L)'
;MLQDQAACALGREVAGLSYPTTDLETAKRKQRETSEARAMIQYEGSIQLGGISDIRHHIERARIEAMLQPYDLLSIQGTLNSSARLSTFLAKLKLKYPIMGDLGSEIGKFDAIEKAIS
;
A
#
# COMPACT_ATOMS: atom_id res chain seq x y z
N MET A 1 -2.50 -6.41 19.20
CA MET A 1 -3.69 -5.86 18.49
C MET A 1 -3.43 -5.90 16.98
N LEU A 2 -4.45 -5.78 16.11
CA LEU A 2 -4.27 -5.87 14.64
C LEU A 2 -3.19 -4.91 14.11
N GLN A 3 -3.16 -3.69 14.64
CA GLN A 3 -2.16 -2.67 14.31
C GLN A 3 -0.70 -3.09 14.55
N ASP A 4 -0.44 -3.96 15.53
CA ASP A 4 0.92 -4.42 15.85
C ASP A 4 1.45 -5.45 14.83
N GLN A 5 0.58 -5.98 13.98
CA GLN A 5 0.92 -6.95 12.93
C GLN A 5 1.13 -6.29 11.56
N ALA A 6 1.03 -4.95 11.48
CA ALA A 6 1.22 -4.24 10.23
C ALA A 6 2.71 -4.17 9.84
N ALA A 7 2.99 -4.42 8.56
CA ALA A 7 4.35 -4.40 8.01
C ALA A 7 4.93 -2.99 7.81
N CYS A 8 4.09 -1.94 7.82
CA CYS A 8 4.51 -0.55 7.66
C CYS A 8 3.73 0.40 8.59
N ALA A 9 4.27 1.59 8.81
CA ALA A 9 3.66 2.61 9.68
C ALA A 9 2.27 3.05 9.19
N LEU A 10 2.10 3.22 7.88
CA LEU A 10 0.82 3.56 7.26
C LEU A 10 -0.25 2.48 7.49
N GLY A 11 0.13 1.21 7.33
CA GLY A 11 -0.77 0.09 7.61
C GLY A 11 -1.15 -0.01 9.09
N ARG A 12 -0.22 0.33 9.99
CA ARG A 12 -0.49 0.41 11.44
C ARG A 12 -1.51 1.49 11.76
N GLU A 13 -1.37 2.68 11.18
CA GLU A 13 -2.32 3.79 11.32
C GLU A 13 -3.73 3.36 10.86
N VAL A 14 -3.84 2.78 9.66
CA VAL A 14 -5.13 2.31 9.11
C VAL A 14 -5.75 1.21 9.98
N ALA A 15 -4.95 0.25 10.45
CA ALA A 15 -5.43 -0.81 11.33
C ALA A 15 -5.89 -0.28 12.69
N GLY A 16 -5.25 0.77 13.22
CA GLY A 16 -5.66 1.44 14.46
C GLY A 16 -6.99 2.18 14.35
N LEU A 17 -7.36 2.61 13.13
CA LEU A 17 -8.64 3.25 12.83
C LEU A 17 -9.77 2.24 12.54
N SER A 18 -9.52 0.94 12.68
CA SER A 18 -10.55 -0.07 12.43
C SER A 18 -11.52 -0.17 13.60
N TYR A 19 -12.82 -0.05 13.30
CA TYR A 19 -13.90 -0.19 14.28
C TYR A 19 -14.95 -1.21 13.79
N PRO A 20 -15.67 -1.85 14.72
CA PRO A 20 -16.83 -2.68 14.38
C PRO A 20 -17.83 -1.90 13.52
N THR A 21 -18.44 -2.59 12.56
CA THR A 21 -19.49 -2.01 11.72
C THR A 21 -20.81 -2.74 11.99
N THR A 22 -21.91 -2.00 11.99
CA THR A 22 -23.27 -2.54 12.10
C THR A 22 -23.91 -2.79 10.74
N ASP A 23 -23.28 -2.34 9.66
CA ASP A 23 -23.74 -2.59 8.30
C ASP A 23 -23.29 -3.97 7.81
N LEU A 24 -24.27 -4.84 7.54
CA LEU A 24 -24.03 -6.23 7.18
C LEU A 24 -23.24 -6.36 5.87
N GLU A 25 -23.52 -5.53 4.88
CA GLU A 25 -22.85 -5.61 3.58
C GLU A 25 -21.38 -5.17 3.69
N THR A 26 -21.11 -4.12 4.47
CA THR A 26 -19.75 -3.72 4.82
C THR A 26 -19.01 -4.81 5.59
N ALA A 27 -19.67 -5.45 6.56
CA ALA A 27 -19.06 -6.56 7.32
C ALA A 27 -18.68 -7.73 6.40
N LYS A 28 -19.60 -8.17 5.53
CA LYS A 28 -19.35 -9.25 4.56
C LYS A 28 -18.21 -8.88 3.60
N ARG A 29 -18.17 -7.63 3.10
CA ARG A 29 -17.11 -7.16 2.21
C ARG A 29 -15.74 -7.21 2.89
N LYS A 30 -15.62 -6.66 4.10
CA LYS A 30 -14.37 -6.68 4.89
C LYS A 30 -13.90 -8.12 5.19
N GLN A 31 -14.83 -9.04 5.46
CA GLN A 31 -14.51 -10.45 5.69
C GLN A 31 -14.02 -11.17 4.43
N ARG A 32 -14.61 -10.88 3.26
CA ARG A 32 -14.13 -11.41 1.97
C ARG A 32 -12.72 -10.90 1.65
N GLU A 33 -12.49 -9.60 1.81
CA GLU A 33 -11.18 -8.97 1.65
C GLU A 33 -10.13 -9.64 2.55
N THR A 34 -10.44 -9.80 3.84
CA THR A 34 -9.55 -10.49 4.79
C THR A 34 -9.29 -11.94 4.41
N SER A 35 -10.31 -12.64 3.88
CA SER A 35 -10.19 -14.04 3.46
C SER A 35 -9.26 -14.19 2.26
N GLU A 36 -9.36 -13.31 1.26
CA GLU A 36 -8.44 -13.26 0.13
C GLU A 36 -7.00 -12.93 0.58
N ALA A 37 -6.83 -11.88 1.41
CA ALA A 37 -5.52 -11.49 1.93
C ALA A 37 -4.84 -12.64 2.70
N ARG A 38 -5.59 -13.34 3.56
CA ARG A 38 -5.09 -14.50 4.30
C ARG A 38 -4.67 -15.63 3.37
N ALA A 39 -5.49 -15.96 2.37
CA ALA A 39 -5.18 -17.00 1.40
C ALA A 39 -3.93 -16.64 0.58
N MET A 40 -3.81 -15.38 0.16
CA MET A 40 -2.64 -14.90 -0.57
C MET A 40 -1.35 -15.03 0.26
N ILE A 41 -1.36 -14.60 1.53
CA ILE A 41 -0.21 -14.79 2.44
C ILE A 41 0.13 -16.28 2.61
N GLN A 42 -0.88 -17.13 2.73
CA GLN A 42 -0.70 -18.56 2.96
C GLN A 42 -0.16 -19.32 1.74
N TYR A 43 -0.60 -18.96 0.53
CA TYR A 43 -0.33 -19.75 -0.68
C TYR A 43 0.64 -19.10 -1.66
N GLU A 44 0.70 -17.76 -1.72
CA GLU A 44 1.60 -17.04 -2.64
C GLU A 44 2.88 -16.57 -1.94
N GLY A 45 2.90 -16.60 -0.60
CA GLY A 45 4.03 -16.17 0.23
C GLY A 45 3.92 -14.73 0.72
N SER A 46 5.04 -14.21 1.25
CA SER A 46 5.07 -12.89 1.88
C SER A 46 4.95 -11.76 0.86
N ILE A 47 3.94 -10.90 1.03
CA ILE A 47 3.80 -9.65 0.28
C ILE A 47 4.91 -8.69 0.72
N GLN A 48 5.78 -8.30 -0.21
CA GLN A 48 6.86 -7.37 0.08
C GLN A 48 6.32 -5.94 0.14
N LEU A 49 5.98 -5.49 1.36
CA LEU A 49 5.64 -4.10 1.66
C LEU A 49 6.86 -3.27 2.11
N GLY A 50 8.05 -3.88 2.11
CA GLY A 50 9.30 -3.20 2.44
C GLY A 50 9.60 -2.06 1.48
N GLY A 51 10.18 -0.97 1.99
CA GLY A 51 10.49 0.24 1.21
C GLY A 51 9.35 1.26 1.15
N ILE A 52 8.14 0.92 1.61
CA ILE A 52 7.05 1.90 1.77
C ILE A 52 7.32 2.72 3.03
N SER A 53 7.47 4.04 2.84
CA SER A 53 7.65 5.02 3.92
C SER A 53 6.54 6.07 3.89
N ASP A 54 6.31 6.74 5.02
CA ASP A 54 5.36 7.85 5.05
C ASP A 54 5.99 9.10 4.43
N ILE A 55 5.62 9.38 3.18
CA ILE A 55 6.14 10.51 2.40
C ILE A 55 5.21 11.73 2.40
N ARG A 56 4.13 11.74 3.19
CA ARG A 56 3.15 12.85 3.22
C ARG A 56 3.83 14.19 3.49
N HIS A 57 4.78 14.21 4.43
CA HIS A 57 5.53 15.42 4.76
C HIS A 57 6.42 15.92 3.60
N HIS A 58 7.05 15.00 2.85
CA HIS A 58 7.87 15.37 1.69
C HIS A 58 7.03 15.92 0.56
N ILE A 59 5.85 15.33 0.31
CA ILE A 59 4.90 15.83 -0.69
C ILE A 59 4.42 17.25 -0.34
N GLU A 60 4.11 17.50 0.93
CA GLU A 60 3.69 18.83 1.40
C GLU A 60 4.79 19.88 1.20
N ARG A 61 6.05 19.53 1.51
CA ARG A 61 7.21 20.40 1.24
C ARG A 61 7.38 20.69 -0.25
N ALA A 62 7.28 19.67 -1.09
CA ALA A 62 7.37 19.86 -2.54
C ALA A 62 6.24 20.75 -3.08
N ARG A 63 5.03 20.66 -2.51
CA ARG A 63 3.86 21.48 -2.89
C ARG A 63 4.10 22.97 -2.67
N ILE A 64 4.85 23.35 -1.64
CA ILE A 64 5.21 24.74 -1.35
C ILE A 64 6.55 25.15 -1.96
N GLU A 65 7.02 24.43 -2.99
CA GLU A 65 8.29 24.66 -3.70
C GLU A 65 9.53 24.58 -2.79
N ALA A 66 9.42 23.95 -1.62
CA ALA A 66 10.57 23.75 -0.75
C ALA A 66 11.53 22.71 -1.32
N MET A 67 12.83 22.97 -1.19
CA MET A 67 13.87 22.05 -1.63
C MET A 67 13.83 20.75 -0.83
N LEU A 68 13.71 19.62 -1.52
CA LEU A 68 13.82 18.28 -0.95
C LEU A 68 15.30 17.88 -0.84
N GLN A 69 15.67 17.23 0.27
CA GLN A 69 17.02 16.71 0.44
C GLN A 69 17.18 15.36 -0.29
N PRO A 70 18.42 14.94 -0.63
CA PRO A 70 18.65 13.65 -1.27
C PRO A 70 18.01 12.46 -0.53
N TYR A 71 18.01 12.48 0.80
CA TYR A 71 17.37 11.45 1.62
C TYR A 71 15.82 11.43 1.49
N ASP A 72 15.21 12.61 1.34
CA ASP A 72 13.77 12.75 1.09
C ASP A 72 13.41 12.10 -0.26
N LEU A 73 14.24 12.35 -1.29
CA LEU A 73 14.06 11.78 -2.62
C LEU A 73 14.23 10.26 -2.64
N LEU A 74 15.18 9.71 -1.87
CA LEU A 74 15.35 8.26 -1.73
C LEU A 74 14.13 7.60 -1.07
N SER A 75 13.53 8.26 -0.09
CA SER A 75 12.31 7.76 0.58
C SER A 75 11.11 7.77 -0.37
N ILE A 76 10.99 8.81 -1.20
CA ILE A 76 9.99 8.88 -2.28
C ILE A 76 10.23 7.76 -3.30
N GLN A 77 11.46 7.62 -3.80
CA GLN A 77 11.82 6.59 -4.78
C GLN A 77 11.55 5.18 -4.26
N GLY A 78 11.92 4.88 -3.01
CA GLY A 78 11.65 3.59 -2.37
C GLY A 78 10.15 3.29 -2.31
N THR A 79 9.34 4.29 -1.95
CA THR A 79 7.88 4.14 -1.85
C THR A 79 7.24 3.92 -3.23
N LEU A 80 7.68 4.65 -4.25
CA LEU A 80 7.19 4.48 -5.63
C LEU A 80 7.53 3.09 -6.17
N ASN A 81 8.79 2.67 -6.06
CA ASN A 81 9.26 1.36 -6.51
C ASN A 81 8.50 0.21 -5.82
N SER A 82 8.30 0.28 -4.50
CA SER A 82 7.56 -0.74 -3.76
C SER A 82 6.08 -0.77 -4.14
N SER A 83 5.48 0.40 -4.38
CA SER A 83 4.08 0.50 -4.83
C SER A 83 3.89 -0.09 -6.22
N ALA A 84 4.79 0.20 -7.17
CA ALA A 84 4.75 -0.36 -8.52
C ALA A 84 4.92 -1.89 -8.53
N ARG A 85 5.84 -2.42 -7.70
CA ARG A 85 6.03 -3.87 -7.50
C ARG A 85 4.79 -4.52 -6.91
N LEU A 86 4.18 -3.90 -5.90
CA LEU A 86 2.96 -4.39 -5.26
C LEU A 86 1.79 -4.42 -6.26
N SER A 87 1.56 -3.33 -7.00
CA SER A 87 0.52 -3.26 -8.03
C SER A 87 0.70 -4.36 -9.08
N THR A 88 1.92 -4.56 -9.56
CA THR A 88 2.23 -5.62 -10.54
C THR A 88 2.00 -7.02 -9.97
N PHE A 89 2.37 -7.26 -8.72
CA PHE A 89 2.15 -8.53 -8.03
C PHE A 89 0.65 -8.85 -7.89
N LEU A 90 -0.14 -7.88 -7.40
CA LEU A 90 -1.57 -8.03 -7.22
C LEU A 90 -2.32 -8.20 -8.56
N ALA A 91 -1.90 -7.48 -9.60
CA ALA A 91 -2.47 -7.61 -10.93
C ALA A 91 -2.31 -9.04 -11.51
N LYS A 92 -1.15 -9.68 -11.28
CA LYS A 92 -0.91 -11.07 -11.73
C LYS A 92 -1.84 -12.08 -11.05
N LEU A 93 -2.26 -11.79 -9.83
CA LEU A 93 -3.10 -12.69 -9.04
C LEU A 93 -4.60 -12.34 -9.07
N LYS A 94 -4.99 -11.30 -9.83
CA LYS A 94 -6.37 -10.80 -9.89
C LYS A 94 -7.42 -11.88 -10.22
N LEU A 95 -7.07 -12.84 -11.07
CA LEU A 95 -7.99 -13.96 -11.40
C LEU A 95 -8.29 -14.86 -10.20
N LYS A 96 -7.35 -14.98 -9.26
CA LYS A 96 -7.47 -15.82 -8.06
C LYS A 96 -7.96 -15.03 -6.84
N TYR A 97 -7.55 -13.76 -6.72
CA TYR A 97 -7.92 -12.85 -5.64
C TYR A 97 -8.43 -11.53 -6.23
N PRO A 98 -9.71 -11.47 -6.65
CA PRO A 98 -10.24 -10.32 -7.37
C PRO A 98 -10.26 -9.04 -6.54
N ILE A 99 -10.62 -9.10 -5.24
CA ILE A 99 -10.63 -7.92 -4.36
C ILE A 99 -9.20 -7.38 -4.20
N MET A 100 -8.23 -8.27 -3.98
CA MET A 100 -6.81 -7.88 -3.88
C MET A 100 -6.29 -7.27 -5.19
N GLY A 101 -6.69 -7.84 -6.33
CA GLY A 101 -6.33 -7.32 -7.64
C GLY A 101 -6.95 -5.96 -7.95
N ASP A 102 -8.18 -5.72 -7.51
CA ASP A 102 -8.85 -4.42 -7.62
C ASP A 102 -8.16 -3.36 -6.75
N LEU A 103 -7.85 -3.67 -5.49
CA LEU A 103 -7.06 -2.78 -4.62
C LEU A 103 -5.68 -2.47 -5.23
N GLY A 104 -5.02 -3.45 -5.84
CA GLY A 104 -3.75 -3.24 -6.53
C GLY A 104 -3.84 -2.34 -7.77
N SER A 105 -5.02 -2.25 -8.39
CA SER A 105 -5.27 -1.38 -9.55
C SER A 105 -5.53 0.08 -9.17
N GLU A 106 -5.90 0.35 -7.91
CA GLU A 106 -6.03 1.70 -7.37
C GLU A 106 -4.67 2.33 -7.04
N ILE A 107 -3.60 1.53 -6.98
CA ILE A 107 -2.24 2.03 -6.78
C ILE A 107 -1.81 2.81 -8.02
N GLY A 108 -1.61 4.12 -7.85
CA GLY A 108 -1.17 5.01 -8.92
C GLY A 108 0.22 4.67 -9.47
N LYS A 109 0.41 4.90 -10.76
CA LYS A 109 1.71 4.82 -11.44
C LYS A 109 2.25 6.22 -11.67
N PHE A 110 3.52 6.43 -11.33
CA PHE A 110 4.16 7.74 -11.32
C PHE A 110 5.47 7.74 -12.13
N ASP A 111 5.46 7.12 -13.31
CA ASP A 111 6.65 6.90 -14.16
C ASP A 111 7.48 8.16 -14.44
N ALA A 112 6.82 9.32 -14.59
CA ALA A 112 7.49 10.59 -14.81
C ALA A 112 8.33 11.02 -13.59
N ILE A 113 7.80 10.80 -12.39
CA ILE A 113 8.48 11.13 -11.14
C ILE A 113 9.59 10.12 -10.88
N GLU A 114 9.32 8.83 -11.06
CA GLU A 114 10.33 7.78 -10.92
C GLU A 114 11.57 8.03 -11.80
N LYS A 115 11.36 8.43 -13.06
CA LYS A 115 12.45 8.80 -13.98
C LYS A 115 13.19 10.06 -13.59
N ALA A 116 12.52 11.02 -12.95
CA ALA A 116 13.12 12.29 -12.56
C ALA A 116 14.01 12.17 -11.31
N ILE A 117 13.79 11.15 -10.47
CA ILE A 117 14.52 10.93 -9.22
C ILE A 117 15.43 9.68 -9.25
N SER A 118 15.50 8.98 -10.38
CA SER A 118 16.42 7.86 -10.62
C SER A 118 17.73 8.31 -11.21
#